data_AF-A0A2G2LIF9-F1
#
_entry.id   AF-A0A2G2LIF9-F1
#
_cell.length_a   1.000
_cell.length_b   1.000
_cell.length_c   1.000
_cell.angle_alpha   90.00
_cell.angle_beta   90.00
_cell.angle_gamma   90.00
#
_symmetry.space_group_name_H-M   'P 1'
#
loop_
_entity.id
_entity.type
_entity.pdbx_description
1 polymer ?
#
loop_
_entity_poly.entity_id
_entity_poly.type
_entity_poly.pdbx_seq_one_letter_code
_entity_poly.pdbx_strand_id
1 'polypeptide(L)'
;MTLEDIYFIASIFAAFSVVVSLIFVGLQVRQSTAATKAAAAQAVHSNFAGWYLSLQSDLVLSEIGIKGTNNYASLTVIERAQFISLFMAFTSYMQDAYYKWRDESLSPELWRGWEYVSMNFFNSNGGRAFWDDRSYMFGQSFQSFINDDLLKRAVHPNAKPLGAFKVKDALEEPS
;
A
#
# COMPACT_ATOMS: atom_id res chain seq x y z
N MET A 1 -18.02 -46.40 44.47
CA MET A 1 -17.42 -45.11 44.12
C MET A 1 -17.40 -44.26 45.37
N THR A 2 -16.20 -43.88 45.80
CA THR A 2 -15.98 -42.91 46.87
C THR A 2 -16.10 -41.48 46.29
N LEU A 3 -16.23 -40.47 47.16
CA LEU A 3 -16.18 -39.06 46.76
C LEU A 3 -14.85 -38.72 46.05
N GLU A 4 -13.78 -39.39 46.42
CA GLU A 4 -12.45 -39.23 45.85
C GLU A 4 -12.39 -39.74 44.40
N ASP A 5 -13.02 -40.89 44.11
CA ASP A 5 -13.11 -41.43 42.74
C ASP A 5 -13.85 -40.47 41.80
N ILE A 6 -14.95 -39.86 42.28
CA ILE A 6 -15.73 -38.87 41.51
C ILE A 6 -14.90 -37.61 41.26
N TYR A 7 -14.18 -37.14 42.27
CA TYR A 7 -13.30 -35.98 42.16
C TYR A 7 -12.23 -36.22 41.09
N PHE A 8 -11.54 -37.36 41.13
CA PHE A 8 -10.51 -37.67 40.14
C PHE A 8 -11.06 -37.70 38.71
N ILE A 9 -12.21 -38.35 38.50
CA ILE A 9 -12.87 -38.39 37.19
C ILE A 9 -13.22 -36.96 36.72
N ALA A 10 -13.86 -36.15 37.58
CA ALA A 10 -14.22 -34.78 37.25
C ALA A 10 -13.00 -33.91 36.92
N SER A 11 -11.90 -34.06 37.65
CA SER A 11 -10.65 -33.34 37.39
C SER A 11 -9.99 -33.75 36.07
N ILE A 12 -10.05 -35.04 35.69
CA ILE A 12 -9.57 -35.50 34.37
C ILE A 12 -10.41 -34.87 33.26
N PHE A 13 -11.74 -34.87 33.40
CA PHE A 13 -12.62 -34.22 32.43
C PHE A 13 -12.37 -32.72 32.35
N ALA A 14 -12.20 -32.03 33.47
CA ALA A 14 -11.90 -30.60 33.51
C ALA A 14 -10.57 -30.30 32.80
N ALA A 15 -9.51 -31.06 33.11
CA ALA A 15 -8.22 -30.94 32.44
C ALA A 15 -8.34 -31.17 30.93
N PHE A 16 -9.09 -32.19 30.51
CA PHE A 16 -9.34 -32.47 29.11
C PHE A 16 -10.13 -31.34 28.42
N SER A 17 -11.18 -30.81 29.06
CA SER A 17 -11.94 -29.67 28.56
C SER A 17 -11.05 -28.44 28.34
N VAL A 18 -10.14 -28.15 29.27
CA VAL A 18 -9.17 -27.04 29.12
C VAL A 18 -8.27 -27.26 27.91
N VAL A 19 -7.74 -28.47 27.70
CA VAL A 19 -6.91 -28.79 26.52
C VAL A 19 -7.70 -28.58 25.22
N VAL A 20 -8.94 -29.07 25.14
CA VAL A 20 -9.80 -28.89 23.97
C VAL A 20 -10.10 -27.40 23.73
N SER A 21 -10.38 -26.63 24.79
CA SER A 21 -10.59 -25.18 24.70
C SER A 21 -9.35 -24.46 24.16
N LEU A 22 -8.14 -24.82 24.61
CA LEU A 22 -6.90 -24.21 24.12
C LEU A 22 -6.65 -24.52 22.64
N ILE A 23 -6.95 -25.75 22.18
CA ILE A 23 -6.87 -26.10 20.75
C ILE A 23 -7.85 -25.25 19.94
N PHE A 24 -9.10 -25.12 20.41
CA PHE A 24 -10.11 -24.31 19.75
C PHE A 24 -9.68 -22.84 19.64
N VAL A 25 -9.17 -22.25 20.73
CA VAL A 25 -8.64 -20.87 20.73
C VAL A 25 -7.49 -20.72 19.76
N GLY A 26 -6.54 -21.67 19.73
CA GLY A 26 -5.44 -21.66 18.76
C GLY A 26 -5.92 -21.68 17.30
N LEU A 27 -6.94 -22.48 16.99
CA LEU A 27 -7.56 -22.51 15.66
C LEU A 27 -8.31 -21.20 15.36
N GLN A 28 -9.06 -20.66 16.32
CA GLN A 28 -9.80 -19.41 16.19
C GLN A 28 -8.86 -18.22 15.92
N VAL A 29 -7.74 -18.13 16.63
CA VAL A 29 -6.72 -17.09 16.43
C VAL A 29 -6.12 -17.18 15.02
N ARG A 30 -5.83 -18.39 14.53
CA ARG A 30 -5.33 -18.59 13.16
C ARG A 30 -6.34 -18.15 12.09
N GLN A 31 -7.61 -18.53 12.25
CA GLN A 31 -8.67 -18.12 11.34
C GLN A 31 -8.89 -16.60 11.36
N SER A 32 -8.92 -16.01 12.56
CA SER A 32 -9.02 -14.57 12.74
C SER A 32 -7.85 -13.84 12.08
N THR A 33 -6.63 -14.32 12.26
CA THR A 33 -5.44 -13.75 11.60
C THR A 33 -5.56 -13.81 10.08
N ALA A 34 -5.99 -14.95 9.52
CA ALA A 34 -6.18 -15.09 8.08
C ALA A 34 -7.25 -14.12 7.54
N ALA A 35 -8.37 -13.96 8.26
CA ALA A 35 -9.42 -13.03 7.90
C ALA A 35 -8.94 -11.57 7.94
N THR A 36 -8.16 -11.17 8.96
CA THR A 36 -7.58 -9.83 9.06
C THR A 36 -6.63 -9.54 7.90
N LYS A 37 -5.77 -10.51 7.53
CA LYS A 37 -4.86 -10.36 6.37
C LYS A 37 -5.64 -10.22 5.06
N ALA A 38 -6.69 -11.00 4.86
CA ALA A 38 -7.55 -10.89 3.69
C ALA A 38 -8.28 -9.53 3.61
N ALA A 39 -8.78 -9.03 4.75
CA ALA A 39 -9.41 -7.71 4.82
C ALA A 39 -8.41 -6.57 4.52
N ALA A 40 -7.17 -6.67 5.02
CA ALA A 40 -6.11 -5.71 4.72
C ALA A 40 -5.76 -5.69 3.22
N ALA A 41 -5.61 -6.87 2.61
CA ALA A 41 -5.40 -7.01 1.17
C ALA A 41 -6.53 -6.38 0.35
N GLN A 42 -7.78 -6.66 0.72
CA GLN A 42 -8.95 -6.11 0.04
C GLN A 42 -9.03 -4.58 0.17
N ALA A 43 -8.75 -4.03 1.36
CA ALA A 43 -8.76 -2.60 1.60
C ALA A 43 -7.69 -1.87 0.77
N VAL A 44 -6.46 -2.40 0.75
CA VAL A 44 -5.36 -1.86 -0.08
C VAL A 44 -5.77 -1.88 -1.55
N HIS A 45 -6.25 -3.02 -2.04
CA HIS A 45 -6.68 -3.15 -3.43
C HIS A 45 -7.82 -2.18 -3.78
N SER A 46 -8.83 -2.06 -2.90
CA SER A 46 -9.97 -1.16 -3.10
C SER A 46 -9.56 0.31 -3.14
N ASN A 47 -8.61 0.73 -2.31
CA ASN A 47 -8.11 2.11 -2.29
C ASN A 47 -7.42 2.47 -3.61
N PHE A 48 -6.53 1.62 -4.10
CA PHE A 48 -5.87 1.86 -5.39
C PHE A 48 -6.81 1.72 -6.58
N ALA A 49 -7.74 0.76 -6.56
CA ALA A 49 -8.77 0.64 -7.57
C ALA A 49 -9.65 1.91 -7.62
N GLY A 50 -10.02 2.46 -6.47
CA GLY A 50 -10.74 3.73 -6.38
C GLY A 50 -9.94 4.91 -6.93
N TRP A 51 -8.63 4.95 -6.68
CA TRP A 51 -7.74 5.94 -7.29
C TRP A 51 -7.71 5.81 -8.82
N TYR A 52 -7.56 4.61 -9.37
CA TYR A 52 -7.64 4.40 -10.82
C TYR A 52 -9.01 4.76 -11.39
N LEU A 53 -10.09 4.43 -10.69
CA LEU A 53 -11.44 4.77 -11.11
C LEU A 53 -11.63 6.29 -11.21
N SER A 54 -11.06 7.06 -10.29
CA SER A 54 -11.11 8.54 -10.35
C SER A 54 -10.50 9.10 -11.64
N LEU A 55 -9.35 8.55 -12.06
CA LEU A 55 -8.71 8.90 -13.32
C LEU A 55 -9.54 8.43 -14.52
N GLN A 56 -10.04 7.19 -14.49
CA GLN A 56 -10.86 6.62 -15.55
C GLN A 56 -12.15 7.42 -15.77
N SER A 57 -12.78 7.92 -14.70
CA SER A 57 -14.07 8.61 -14.77
C SER A 57 -13.99 10.07 -15.22
N ASP A 58 -12.81 10.68 -15.18
CA ASP A 58 -12.63 12.11 -15.47
C ASP A 58 -11.42 12.32 -16.40
N LEU A 59 -11.72 12.63 -17.67
CA LEU A 59 -10.71 12.89 -18.69
C LEU A 59 -9.85 14.11 -18.34
N VAL A 60 -10.41 15.16 -17.75
CA VAL A 60 -9.67 16.38 -17.39
C VAL A 60 -8.69 16.05 -16.26
N LEU A 61 -9.11 15.27 -15.28
CA LEU A 61 -8.23 14.81 -14.21
C LEU A 61 -7.11 13.91 -14.74
N SER A 62 -7.42 13.03 -15.71
CA SER A 62 -6.42 12.21 -16.41
C SER A 62 -5.41 13.05 -17.19
N GLU A 63 -5.86 14.06 -17.93
CA GLU A 63 -5.00 15.00 -18.66
C GLU A 63 -4.05 15.74 -17.71
N ILE A 64 -4.57 16.27 -16.59
CA ILE A 64 -3.77 16.92 -15.56
C ILE A 64 -2.76 15.94 -14.94
N GLY A 65 -3.20 14.71 -14.65
CA GLY A 65 -2.35 13.63 -14.13
C GLY A 65 -1.18 13.34 -15.07
N ILE A 66 -1.45 13.16 -16.36
CA ILE A 66 -0.42 12.89 -17.38
C ILE A 66 0.52 14.09 -17.53
N LYS A 67 -0.04 15.29 -17.74
CA LYS A 67 0.72 16.55 -17.90
C LYS A 67 1.62 16.80 -16.71
N GLY A 68 1.09 16.68 -15.50
CA GLY A 68 1.83 16.93 -14.26
C GLY A 68 2.91 15.90 -13.99
N THR A 69 2.64 14.62 -14.31
CA THR A 69 3.63 13.54 -14.12
C THR A 69 4.81 13.71 -15.09
N ASN A 70 4.56 14.24 -16.29
CA ASN A 70 5.60 14.51 -17.28
C ASN A 70 6.35 15.82 -17.01
N ASN A 71 5.62 16.93 -16.86
CA ASN A 71 6.16 18.27 -16.67
C ASN A 71 5.34 19.06 -15.64
N TYR A 72 5.66 18.85 -14.36
CA TYR A 72 5.00 19.49 -13.22
C TYR A 72 5.06 21.03 -13.25
N ALA A 73 6.14 21.61 -13.80
CA ALA A 73 6.31 23.05 -13.89
C ALA A 73 5.31 23.71 -14.85
N SER A 74 4.83 22.95 -15.86
CA SER A 74 3.84 23.44 -16.84
C SER A 74 2.42 23.55 -16.31
N LEU A 75 2.15 23.09 -15.08
CA LEU A 75 0.82 23.15 -14.48
C LEU A 75 0.50 24.57 -14.01
N THR A 76 -0.69 25.04 -14.37
CA THR A 76 -1.32 26.22 -13.76
C THR A 76 -1.58 25.96 -12.27
N VAL A 77 -1.90 27.02 -11.52
CA VAL A 77 -2.16 26.90 -10.07
C VAL A 77 -3.29 25.91 -9.77
N ILE A 78 -4.38 25.93 -10.55
CA ILE A 78 -5.53 25.04 -10.35
C ILE A 78 -5.19 23.60 -10.77
N GLU A 79 -4.54 23.41 -11.91
CA GLU A 79 -4.10 22.07 -12.33
C GLU A 79 -3.12 21.47 -11.31
N ARG A 80 -2.23 22.29 -10.75
CA ARG A 80 -1.29 21.86 -9.70
C ARG A 80 -2.01 21.43 -8.43
N ALA A 81 -3.04 22.19 -8.00
CA ALA A 81 -3.84 21.80 -6.85
C ALA A 81 -4.55 20.44 -7.08
N GLN A 82 -5.10 20.22 -8.28
CA GLN A 82 -5.73 18.94 -8.64
C GLN A 82 -4.71 17.80 -8.69
N PHE A 83 -3.56 18.02 -9.33
CA PHE A 83 -2.47 17.05 -9.38
C PHE A 83 -1.97 16.66 -7.99
N ILE A 84 -1.73 17.65 -7.12
CA ILE A 84 -1.34 17.40 -5.73
C ILE A 84 -2.42 16.59 -5.02
N SER A 85 -3.69 16.95 -5.16
CA SER A 85 -4.80 16.24 -4.49
C SER A 85 -4.89 14.78 -4.93
N LEU A 86 -4.78 14.54 -6.24
CA LEU A 86 -4.74 13.20 -6.84
C LEU A 86 -3.59 12.35 -6.28
N PHE A 87 -2.37 12.89 -6.26
CA PHE A 87 -1.18 12.15 -5.86
C PHE A 87 -0.93 12.14 -4.35
N MET A 88 -1.52 13.05 -3.58
CA MET A 88 -1.62 12.95 -2.12
C MET A 88 -2.50 11.77 -1.73
N ALA A 89 -3.63 11.57 -2.40
CA ALA A 89 -4.48 10.39 -2.16
C ALA A 89 -3.71 9.09 -2.47
N PHE A 90 -3.10 9.01 -3.66
CA PHE A 90 -2.25 7.88 -4.05
C PHE A 90 -1.14 7.59 -3.03
N THR A 91 -0.38 8.61 -2.65
CA THR A 91 0.78 8.45 -1.75
C THR A 91 0.34 8.10 -0.33
N SER A 92 -0.82 8.58 0.12
CA SER A 92 -1.41 8.18 1.40
C SER A 92 -1.80 6.71 1.42
N TYR A 93 -2.39 6.21 0.33
CA TYR A 93 -2.69 4.78 0.18
C TYR A 93 -1.42 3.94 0.10
N MET A 94 -0.36 4.43 -0.53
CA MET A 94 0.94 3.77 -0.54
C MET A 94 1.59 3.70 0.83
N GLN A 95 1.51 4.77 1.63
CA GLN A 95 2.01 4.75 3.00
C GLN A 95 1.24 3.73 3.87
N ASP A 96 -0.08 3.71 3.75
CA ASP A 96 -0.91 2.73 4.46
C ASP A 96 -0.58 1.29 4.06
N ALA A 97 -0.45 1.02 2.75
CA ALA A 97 -0.04 -0.27 2.24
C ALA A 97 1.38 -0.67 2.68
N TYR A 98 2.30 0.30 2.76
CA TYR A 98 3.65 0.10 3.28
C TYR A 98 3.61 -0.37 4.73
N TYR A 99 2.84 0.30 5.61
CA TYR A 99 2.75 -0.12 7.01
C TYR A 99 2.14 -1.51 7.17
N LYS A 100 1.08 -1.82 6.41
CA LYS A 100 0.49 -3.16 6.37
C LYS A 100 1.44 -4.23 5.83
N TRP A 101 2.34 -3.88 4.93
CA TRP A 101 3.39 -4.80 4.50
C TRP A 101 4.44 -5.01 5.58
N ARG A 102 4.84 -3.94 6.27
CA ARG A 102 5.83 -3.97 7.36
C ARG A 102 5.37 -4.74 8.58
N ASP A 103 4.07 -4.78 8.86
CA ASP A 103 3.47 -5.54 9.96
C ASP A 103 2.97 -6.94 9.55
N GLU A 104 3.29 -7.37 8.32
CA GLU A 104 2.90 -8.67 7.72
C GLU A 104 1.38 -8.88 7.51
N SER A 105 0.57 -7.83 7.64
CA SER A 105 -0.86 -7.88 7.30
C SER A 105 -1.11 -7.95 5.80
N LEU A 106 -0.19 -7.43 4.99
CA LEU A 106 -0.22 -7.48 3.52
C LEU A 106 0.89 -8.42 3.00
N SER A 107 0.53 -9.31 2.09
CA SER A 107 1.51 -10.25 1.51
C SER A 107 2.57 -9.51 0.67
N PRO A 108 3.82 -9.99 0.64
CA PRO A 108 4.88 -9.39 -0.18
C PRO A 108 4.53 -9.37 -1.68
N GLU A 109 3.78 -10.37 -2.16
CA GLU A 109 3.34 -10.44 -3.56
C GLU A 109 2.37 -9.30 -3.90
N LEU A 110 1.37 -9.06 -3.06
CA LEU A 110 0.41 -7.97 -3.26
C LEU A 110 1.09 -6.60 -3.12
N TRP A 111 1.99 -6.46 -2.15
CA TRP A 111 2.80 -5.25 -1.99
C TRP A 111 3.62 -4.95 -3.25
N ARG A 112 4.28 -5.97 -3.83
CA ARG A 112 5.17 -5.80 -4.98
C ARG A 112 4.47 -5.17 -6.19
N GLY A 113 3.21 -5.51 -6.43
CA GLY A 113 2.41 -4.89 -7.50
C GLY A 113 2.30 -3.37 -7.34
N TRP A 114 1.90 -2.92 -6.15
CA TRP A 114 1.76 -1.49 -5.83
C TRP A 114 3.09 -0.76 -5.71
N GLU A 115 4.13 -1.46 -5.27
CA GLU A 115 5.50 -0.97 -5.28
C GLU A 115 5.94 -0.59 -6.69
N TYR A 116 5.67 -1.42 -7.71
CA TYR A 116 5.99 -1.07 -9.10
C TYR A 116 5.19 0.14 -9.62
N VAL A 117 3.92 0.27 -9.25
CA VAL A 117 3.11 1.45 -9.61
C VAL A 117 3.73 2.71 -8.99
N SER A 118 4.15 2.64 -7.74
CA SER A 118 4.87 3.73 -7.07
C SER A 118 6.21 4.04 -7.70
N MET A 119 6.99 3.01 -8.06
CA MET A 119 8.24 3.20 -8.76
C MET A 119 8.04 3.97 -10.06
N ASN A 120 7.01 3.65 -10.84
CA ASN A 120 6.70 4.38 -12.06
C ASN A 120 6.42 5.86 -11.75
N PHE A 121 5.60 6.15 -10.73
CA PHE A 121 5.28 7.52 -10.37
C PHE A 121 6.49 8.29 -9.83
N PHE A 122 7.12 7.83 -8.74
CA PHE A 122 8.21 8.55 -8.08
C PHE A 122 9.47 8.70 -8.95
N ASN A 123 9.67 7.83 -9.95
CA ASN A 123 10.77 7.99 -10.91
C ASN A 123 10.44 8.89 -12.10
N SER A 124 9.22 9.42 -12.21
CA SER A 124 8.89 10.46 -13.18
C SER A 124 9.36 11.84 -12.69
N ASN A 125 9.46 12.82 -13.60
CA ASN A 125 9.78 14.19 -13.24
C ASN A 125 8.75 14.79 -12.28
N GLY A 126 7.47 14.60 -12.57
CA GLY A 126 6.40 15.11 -11.73
C GLY A 126 6.28 14.41 -10.40
N GLY A 127 6.55 13.10 -10.34
CA GLY A 127 6.58 12.36 -9.08
C GLY A 127 7.73 12.79 -8.18
N ARG A 128 8.92 13.05 -8.73
CA ARG A 128 10.03 13.65 -7.97
C ARG A 128 9.65 15.04 -7.45
N ALA A 129 9.15 15.92 -8.32
CA ALA A 129 8.76 17.28 -7.93
C ALA A 129 7.66 17.28 -6.85
N PHE A 130 6.68 16.39 -6.97
CA PHE A 130 5.66 16.16 -5.94
C PHE A 130 6.29 15.72 -4.62
N TRP A 131 7.20 14.75 -4.68
CA TRP A 131 7.83 14.19 -3.50
C TRP A 131 8.72 15.21 -2.79
N ASP A 132 9.50 15.98 -3.53
CA ASP A 132 10.33 17.06 -2.98
C ASP A 132 9.47 18.13 -2.26
N ASP A 133 8.29 18.45 -2.81
CA ASP A 133 7.36 19.44 -2.22
C ASP A 133 6.52 18.89 -1.07
N ARG A 134 6.22 17.58 -1.03
CA ARG A 134 5.19 17.01 -0.14
C ARG A 134 5.67 15.92 0.82
N SER A 135 6.88 15.38 0.64
CA SER A 135 7.42 14.27 1.43
C SER A 135 7.35 14.49 2.94
N TYR A 136 7.53 15.74 3.40
CA TYR A 136 7.49 16.10 4.82
C TYR A 136 6.16 15.79 5.53
N MET A 137 5.07 15.61 4.76
CA MET A 137 3.74 15.27 5.30
C MET A 137 3.59 13.80 5.66
N PHE A 138 4.53 12.94 5.23
CA PHE A 138 4.47 11.50 5.42
C PHE A 138 5.33 11.05 6.61
N GLY A 139 5.08 9.85 7.13
CA GLY A 139 5.83 9.30 8.25
C GLY A 139 7.29 9.00 7.89
N GLN A 140 8.22 9.23 8.83
CA GLN A 140 9.66 9.12 8.58
C GLN A 140 10.09 7.77 8.00
N SER A 141 9.56 6.66 8.49
CA SER A 141 9.90 5.33 7.97
C SER A 141 9.45 5.11 6.53
N PHE A 142 8.34 5.74 6.11
CA PHE A 142 7.90 5.69 4.72
C PHE A 142 8.77 6.61 3.87
N GLN A 143 9.12 7.80 4.38
CA GLN A 143 10.06 8.69 3.69
C GLN A 143 11.40 8.01 3.42
N SER A 144 11.99 7.36 4.43
CA SER A 144 13.22 6.58 4.28
C SER A 144 13.07 5.44 3.29
N PHE A 145 11.95 4.73 3.29
CA PHE A 145 11.70 3.69 2.28
C PHE A 145 11.71 4.26 0.86
N ILE A 146 11.08 5.42 0.63
CA ILE A 146 11.08 6.05 -0.71
C ILE A 146 12.48 6.52 -1.10
N ASN A 147 13.14 7.28 -0.21
CA ASN A 147 14.42 7.93 -0.49
C ASN A 147 15.59 6.96 -0.55
N ASP A 148 15.64 6.01 0.38
CA ASP A 148 16.82 5.17 0.55
C ASP A 148 16.77 3.85 -0.20
N ASP A 149 15.57 3.45 -0.63
CA ASP A 149 15.35 2.18 -1.29
C ASP A 149 14.63 2.37 -2.64
N LEU A 150 13.37 2.79 -2.64
CA LEU A 150 12.53 2.81 -3.85
C LEU A 150 13.12 3.66 -4.99
N LEU A 151 13.61 4.86 -4.70
CA LEU A 151 14.21 5.78 -5.69
C LEU A 151 15.61 5.34 -6.17
N LYS A 152 16.30 4.46 -5.43
CA LYS A 152 17.63 3.96 -5.81
C LYS A 152 17.57 2.70 -6.67
N ARG A 153 16.41 2.06 -6.77
CA ARG A 153 16.22 0.84 -7.55
C ARG A 153 16.15 1.14 -9.05
N ALA A 154 16.61 0.18 -9.86
CA ALA A 154 16.47 0.26 -11.30
C ALA A 154 14.98 0.23 -11.70
N VAL A 155 14.58 1.23 -12.48
CA VAL A 155 13.24 1.30 -13.04
C VAL A 155 13.05 0.19 -14.07
N HIS A 156 11.87 -0.46 -14.04
CA HIS A 156 11.56 -1.50 -15.01
C HIS A 156 11.61 -0.93 -16.45
N PRO A 157 12.16 -1.65 -17.45
CA PRO A 157 12.33 -1.12 -18.82
C PRO A 157 11.03 -0.62 -19.49
N ASN A 158 9.90 -1.20 -19.10
CA ASN A 158 8.56 -0.84 -19.59
C ASN A 158 7.80 0.10 -18.65
N ALA A 159 8.47 0.73 -17.68
CA ALA A 159 7.84 1.68 -16.77
C ALA A 159 7.23 2.84 -17.54
N LYS A 160 5.91 2.94 -17.42
CA LYS A 160 5.12 4.04 -17.97
C LYS A 160 4.22 4.57 -16.87
N PRO A 161 4.50 5.74 -16.29
CA PRO A 161 3.60 6.36 -15.33
C PRO A 161 2.23 6.55 -15.98
N LEU A 162 1.17 6.09 -15.33
CA LEU A 162 -0.21 6.09 -15.86
C LEU A 162 -0.36 5.40 -17.24
N GLY A 163 0.62 4.62 -17.70
CA GLY A 163 0.63 4.04 -19.04
C GLY A 163 0.93 5.03 -20.18
N ALA A 164 1.19 6.31 -19.90
CA ALA A 164 1.15 7.39 -20.89
C ALA A 164 2.48 7.63 -21.64
N PHE A 165 3.62 7.65 -20.93
CA PHE A 165 4.95 7.94 -21.50
C PHE A 165 6.03 7.14 -20.79
N LYS A 166 7.23 6.97 -21.37
CA LYS A 166 8.32 6.23 -20.69
C LYS A 166 9.00 7.12 -19.66
N VAL A 167 9.45 6.53 -18.56
CA VAL A 167 10.23 7.24 -17.54
C VAL A 167 11.55 7.80 -18.08
N LYS A 168 12.20 7.13 -19.05
CA LYS A 168 13.46 7.60 -19.66
C LYS A 168 13.30 8.87 -20.49
N ASP A 169 12.19 9.02 -21.20
CA ASP A 169 11.96 10.16 -22.09
C ASP A 169 11.83 11.48 -21.30
N ALA A 170 11.45 11.40 -20.01
CA ALA A 170 11.37 12.56 -19.12
C ALA A 170 12.73 13.05 -18.60
N LEU A 171 13.78 12.21 -18.62
CA LEU A 171 15.11 12.57 -18.12
C LEU A 171 16.02 13.23 -19.18
N GLU A 172 15.56 13.32 -20.43
CA GLU A 172 16.36 13.76 -21.58
C GLU A 172 15.89 15.10 -22.21
N GLU A 173 14.93 15.83 -21.62
CA GLU A 173 14.63 17.21 -22.04
C GLU A 173 15.27 18.24 -21.09
N PRO A 174 16.50 18.73 -21.39
CA PRO A 174 16.94 20.00 -20.86
C PRO A 174 16.23 21.13 -21.62
N SER A 175 15.78 22.11 -20.84
CA SER A 175 15.29 23.43 -21.26
C SER A 175 16.10 24.08 -22.38
#